data_AF-R0BQ67-F1
#
_entry.id   AF-R0BQ67-F1
#
_cell.length_a   1.000
_cell.length_b   1.000
_cell.length_c   1.000
_cell.angle_alpha   90.00
_cell.angle_beta   90.00
_cell.angle_gamma   90.00
#
_symmetry.space_group_name_H-M   'P 1'
#
loop_
_entity.id
_entity.type
_entity.pdbx_description
1 polymer ?
#
loop_
_entity_poly.entity_id
_entity_poly.type
_entity_poly.pdbx_seq_one_letter_code
_entity_poly.pdbx_strand_id
1 'polypeptide(L)'
;MIVTREYLANYPYIRDVIAKDEKKLQRYKDNPPETLYGKVYGSNPCFPFQRRGFTVSGPCGTDSRQWKERIHDLELKIAQEKRFFEQLMVEIDELILSIENPRDKMVFEYLYHDGMKQKDVAKKLHIDQSLVSLTVSKYVS
;
A
#
# COMPACT_ATOMS: atom_id res chain seq x y z
N MET A 1 -18.24 7.39 -3.80
CA MET A 1 -18.44 5.98 -4.17
C MET A 1 -19.57 5.44 -3.29
N ILE A 2 -20.28 4.38 -3.67
CA ILE A 2 -21.25 3.77 -2.74
C ILE A 2 -20.43 2.78 -1.89
N VAL A 3 -20.37 3.02 -0.57
CA VAL A 3 -19.70 2.10 0.36
C VAL A 3 -20.43 0.76 0.31
N THR A 4 -19.72 -0.30 -0.08
CA THR A 4 -20.27 -1.66 -0.15
C THR A 4 -19.80 -2.49 1.02
N ARG A 5 -20.51 -3.59 1.28
CA ARG A 5 -20.18 -4.52 2.37
C ARG A 5 -18.78 -5.11 2.22
N GLU A 6 -18.35 -5.36 1.00
CA GLU A 6 -17.03 -5.91 0.69
C GLU A 6 -15.91 -4.91 1.03
N TYR A 7 -16.09 -3.63 0.71
CA TYR A 7 -15.10 -2.61 1.04
C TYR A 7 -14.91 -2.46 2.56
N LEU A 8 -16.01 -2.44 3.31
CA LEU A 8 -15.95 -2.37 4.78
C LEU A 8 -15.33 -3.62 5.40
N ALA A 9 -15.61 -4.80 4.86
CA ALA A 9 -14.99 -6.04 5.34
C ALA A 9 -13.47 -6.05 5.11
N ASN A 10 -13.01 -5.47 4.01
CA ASN A 10 -11.60 -5.43 3.64
C ASN A 10 -10.82 -4.28 4.27
N TYR A 11 -11.49 -3.19 4.65
CA TYR A 11 -10.92 -1.98 5.27
C TYR A 11 -9.80 -2.23 6.28
N PRO A 12 -9.96 -3.07 7.32
CA PRO A 12 -8.91 -3.26 8.32
C PRO A 12 -7.61 -3.86 7.75
N TYR A 13 -7.69 -4.63 6.67
CA TYR A 13 -6.54 -5.29 6.06
C TYR A 13 -5.77 -4.38 5.10
N ILE A 14 -6.42 -3.37 4.52
CA ILE A 14 -5.81 -2.49 3.50
C ILE A 14 -4.56 -1.82 4.05
N ARG A 15 -4.63 -1.32 5.29
CA ARG A 15 -3.49 -0.68 5.96
C ARG A 15 -2.28 -1.61 6.08
N ASP A 16 -2.51 -2.86 6.47
CA ASP A 16 -1.46 -3.86 6.64
C ASP A 16 -0.85 -4.28 5.30
N VAL A 17 -1.67 -4.34 4.24
CA VAL A 17 -1.22 -4.65 2.88
C VAL A 17 -0.31 -3.53 2.38
N ILE A 18 -0.76 -2.27 2.46
CA ILE A 18 0.04 -1.10 2.08
C ILE A 18 1.39 -1.10 2.82
N ALA A 19 1.38 -1.35 4.13
CA ALA A 19 2.62 -1.38 4.92
C ALA A 19 3.58 -2.51 4.51
N LYS A 20 3.06 -3.67 4.07
CA LYS A 20 3.88 -4.76 3.53
C LYS A 20 4.46 -4.40 2.17
N ASP A 21 3.68 -3.77 1.30
CA ASP A 21 4.14 -3.37 -0.02
C ASP A 21 5.17 -2.24 0.02
N GLU A 22 5.05 -1.29 0.96
CA GLU A 22 6.09 -0.32 1.25
C GLU A 22 7.41 -0.97 1.69
N LYS A 23 7.35 -1.97 2.59
CA LYS A 23 8.53 -2.73 2.98
C LYS A 23 9.14 -3.48 1.81
N LYS A 24 8.31 -4.03 0.92
CA LYS A 24 8.77 -4.72 -0.29
C LYS A 24 9.45 -3.74 -1.25
N LEU A 25 8.87 -2.56 -1.45
CA LEU A 25 9.47 -1.48 -2.24
C LEU A 25 10.82 -1.06 -1.67
N GLN A 26 10.91 -0.89 -0.34
CA GLN A 26 12.17 -0.53 0.32
C GLN A 26 13.25 -1.60 0.07
N ARG A 27 12.91 -2.89 0.19
CA ARG A 27 13.84 -3.99 -0.13
C ARG A 27 14.35 -3.95 -1.57
N TYR A 28 13.51 -3.56 -2.54
CA TYR A 28 13.93 -3.39 -3.93
C TYR A 28 14.82 -2.15 -4.13
N LYS A 29 14.64 -1.10 -3.34
CA LYS A 29 15.54 0.07 -3.37
C LYS A 29 16.91 -0.26 -2.76
N ASP A 30 16.92 -1.03 -1.68
CA ASP A 30 18.15 -1.36 -0.96
C ASP A 30 19.02 -2.40 -1.69
N ASN A 31 18.41 -3.24 -2.53
CA ASN A 31 19.09 -4.33 -3.25
C ASN A 31 18.97 -4.16 -4.77
N PRO A 32 19.58 -3.13 -5.38
CA PRO A 32 19.58 -2.98 -6.82
C PRO A 32 20.34 -4.13 -7.52
N PRO A 33 19.99 -4.47 -8.77
CA PRO A 33 20.70 -5.50 -9.53
C PRO A 33 22.17 -5.10 -9.70
N GLU A 34 23.06 -6.10 -9.65
CA GLU A 34 24.50 -5.89 -9.75
C GLU A 34 24.85 -5.19 -11.07
N THR A 35 25.64 -4.12 -10.96
CA THR A 35 26.23 -3.45 -12.11
C THR A 35 27.56 -4.13 -12.42
N LEU A 36 27.74 -4.63 -13.65
CA LEU A 36 29.00 -5.24 -14.04
C LEU A 36 30.03 -4.14 -14.34
N TYR A 37 31.18 -4.25 -13.72
CA TYR A 37 32.33 -3.38 -13.94
C TYR A 37 33.41 -4.14 -14.70
N GLY A 38 33.79 -3.63 -15.86
CA GLY A 38 34.87 -4.16 -16.68
C GLY A 38 36.00 -3.15 -16.82
N LYS A 39 37.26 -3.61 -16.72
CA LYS A 39 38.43 -2.78 -16.98
C LYS A 39 38.90 -3.02 -18.40
N VAL A 40 38.83 -1.99 -19.25
CA VAL A 40 39.33 -2.04 -20.63
C VAL A 40 40.56 -1.14 -20.76
N TYR A 41 41.39 -1.40 -21.78
CA TYR A 41 42.59 -0.61 -22.02
C TYR A 41 42.52 -0.01 -23.42
N GLY A 42 42.85 1.27 -23.55
CA GLY A 42 42.89 1.99 -24.81
C GLY A 42 44.07 2.95 -24.87
N SER A 43 44.21 3.65 -26.00
CA SER A 43 45.21 4.71 -26.15
C SER A 43 44.77 6.01 -25.46
N ASN A 44 45.75 6.76 -24.96
CA ASN A 44 45.50 8.08 -24.40
C ASN A 44 45.14 9.08 -25.52
N PRO A 45 43.99 9.76 -25.49
CA PRO A 45 43.61 10.72 -26.53
C PRO A 45 44.52 11.96 -26.57
N CYS A 46 45.21 12.26 -25.48
CA CYS A 46 46.13 13.39 -25.40
C CYS A 46 47.57 13.06 -25.83
N PHE A 47 47.93 11.78 -25.98
CA PHE A 47 49.27 11.38 -26.40
C PHE A 47 49.26 9.98 -27.06
N PRO A 48 49.69 9.85 -28.33
CA PRO A 48 49.64 8.56 -29.01
C PRO A 48 50.53 7.51 -28.32
N PHE A 49 50.09 6.25 -28.37
CA PHE A 49 50.79 5.05 -27.86
C PHE A 49 50.93 4.88 -26.34
N GLN A 50 50.40 5.78 -25.51
CA GLN A 50 50.34 5.55 -24.06
C GLN A 50 49.10 4.72 -23.69
N ARG A 51 49.30 3.53 -23.11
CA ARG A 51 48.20 2.66 -22.63
C ARG A 51 47.54 3.29 -21.40
N ARG A 52 46.23 3.52 -21.47
CA ARG A 52 45.39 3.99 -20.36
C ARG A 52 44.31 2.97 -20.05
N GLY A 53 44.10 2.69 -18.76
CA GLY A 53 42.99 1.87 -18.30
C GLY A 53 41.72 2.70 -18.13
N PHE A 54 40.60 2.20 -18.62
CA PHE A 54 39.27 2.77 -18.47
C PHE A 54 38.40 1.78 -17.71
N THR A 55 37.68 2.27 -16.71
CA THR A 55 36.64 1.50 -16.04
C THR A 55 35.34 1.76 -16.78
N VAL A 56 34.78 0.70 -17.37
CA VAL A 56 33.47 0.75 -18.02
C VAL A 56 32.49 0.03 -17.12
N SER A 57 31.40 0.69 -16.80
CA SER A 57 30.27 0.09 -16.10
C SER A 57 29.11 -0.06 -17.06
N GLY A 58 28.49 -1.23 -17.08
CA GLY A 58 27.29 -1.48 -17.89
C GLY A 58 26.21 -2.13 -17.04
N PRO A 59 24.92 -1.92 -17.36
CA PRO A 59 23.86 -2.73 -16.78
C PRO A 59 24.14 -4.19 -17.11
N CYS A 60 24.05 -5.07 -16.11
CA CYS A 60 24.05 -6.51 -16.34
C CYS A 60 22.73 -6.91 -17.03
N GLY A 61 22.66 -6.78 -18.35
CA GLY A 61 21.51 -7.18 -19.17
C GLY A 61 20.24 -6.31 -19.07
N THR A 62 19.16 -6.84 -19.66
CA THR A 62 17.77 -6.31 -19.66
C THR A 62 17.22 -6.01 -18.25
N ASP A 63 17.84 -6.57 -17.22
CA ASP A 63 17.36 -6.58 -15.84
C ASP A 63 17.37 -5.20 -15.18
N SER A 64 18.32 -4.30 -15.48
CA SER A 64 18.37 -2.99 -14.81
C SER A 64 17.23 -2.05 -15.23
N ARG A 65 16.83 -2.08 -16.51
CA ARG A 65 15.69 -1.27 -16.98
C ARG A 65 14.38 -1.82 -16.45
N GLN A 66 14.18 -3.14 -16.55
CA GLN A 66 12.99 -3.81 -16.02
C GLN A 66 12.88 -3.64 -14.50
N TRP A 67 14.00 -3.61 -13.78
CA TRP A 67 14.04 -3.34 -12.35
C TRP A 67 13.50 -1.95 -12.01
N LYS A 68 13.97 -0.92 -12.73
CA LYS A 68 13.50 0.46 -12.55
C LYS A 68 12.02 0.60 -12.88
N GLU A 69 11.56 -0.03 -13.96
CA GLU A 69 10.15 -0.07 -14.34
C GLU A 69 9.31 -0.75 -13.24
N ARG A 70 9.75 -1.89 -12.70
CA ARG A 70 9.06 -2.56 -11.58
C ARG A 70 8.98 -1.73 -10.31
N ILE A 71 10.06 -1.03 -9.95
CA ILE A 71 10.06 -0.11 -8.79
C ILE A 71 9.03 0.99 -9.03
N HIS A 72 9.02 1.58 -10.22
CA HIS A 72 8.08 2.64 -10.57
C HIS A 72 6.62 2.16 -10.53
N ASP A 73 6.34 0.98 -11.10
CA ASP A 73 5.00 0.38 -11.06
C ASP A 73 4.52 0.10 -9.64
N LEU A 74 5.42 -0.37 -8.76
CA LEU A 74 5.11 -0.59 -7.36
C LEU A 74 4.84 0.72 -6.62
N GLU A 75 5.65 1.76 -6.85
CA GLU A 75 5.42 3.09 -6.29
C GLU A 75 4.06 3.65 -6.69
N LEU A 76 3.70 3.51 -7.96
CA LEU A 76 2.44 4.01 -8.50
C LEU A 76 1.24 3.26 -7.92
N LYS A 77 1.34 1.92 -7.79
CA LYS A 77 0.30 1.10 -7.14
C LYS A 77 0.11 1.47 -5.68
N ILE A 78 1.19 1.55 -4.90
CA ILE A 78 1.12 1.93 -3.48
C ILE A 78 0.51 3.33 -3.33
N ALA A 79 0.88 4.28 -4.20
CA ALA A 79 0.31 5.62 -4.16
C ALA A 79 -1.20 5.62 -4.49
N GLN A 80 -1.64 4.81 -5.45
CA GLN A 80 -3.07 4.63 -5.75
C GLN A 80 -3.83 3.99 -4.59
N GLU A 81 -3.29 2.93 -4.00
CA GLU A 81 -3.90 2.24 -2.85
C GLU A 81 -4.02 3.14 -1.63
N LYS A 82 -3.01 3.98 -1.35
CA LYS A 82 -3.08 4.99 -0.28
C LYS A 82 -4.19 6.01 -0.51
N ARG A 83 -4.27 6.57 -1.73
CA ARG A 83 -5.33 7.51 -2.08
C ARG A 83 -6.71 6.87 -1.95
N PHE A 84 -6.83 5.63 -2.39
CA PHE A 84 -8.06 4.85 -2.24
C PHE A 84 -8.42 4.64 -0.75
N PHE A 85 -7.43 4.29 0.08
CA PHE A 85 -7.62 4.12 1.51
C PHE A 85 -8.06 5.42 2.20
N GLU A 86 -7.43 6.55 1.87
CA GLU A 86 -7.81 7.87 2.38
C GLU A 86 -9.24 8.26 1.98
N GLN A 87 -9.61 8.02 0.71
CA GLN A 87 -10.98 8.25 0.24
C GLN A 87 -11.98 7.38 1.00
N LEU A 88 -11.67 6.09 1.19
CA LEU A 88 -12.53 5.17 1.92
C LEU A 88 -12.69 5.58 3.39
N MET A 89 -11.65 6.10 4.03
CA MET A 89 -11.74 6.65 5.39
C MET A 89 -12.75 7.80 5.46
N VAL A 90 -12.65 8.77 4.54
CA VAL A 90 -13.57 9.91 4.47
C VAL A 90 -15.00 9.44 4.24
N GLU A 91 -15.22 8.50 3.32
CA GLU A 91 -16.55 7.96 3.05
C GLU A 91 -17.15 7.22 4.26
N ILE A 92 -16.33 6.50 5.03
CA ILE A 92 -16.76 5.87 6.28
C ILE A 92 -17.15 6.94 7.32
N ASP A 93 -16.36 8.00 7.46
CA ASP A 93 -16.65 9.10 8.39
C ASP A 93 -17.95 9.82 8.00
N GLU A 94 -18.16 10.10 6.71
CA GLU A 94 -19.41 10.66 6.18
C GLU A 94 -20.61 9.74 6.44
N LEU A 95 -20.44 8.43 6.25
CA LEU A 95 -21.47 7.44 6.56
C LEU A 95 -21.81 7.46 8.05
N ILE A 96 -20.82 7.48 8.94
CA ILE A 96 -21.02 7.54 10.39
C ILE A 96 -21.75 8.84 10.79
N LEU A 97 -21.41 9.96 10.17
CA LEU A 97 -22.09 11.25 10.41
C LEU A 97 -23.55 11.23 9.94
N SER A 98 -23.87 10.50 8.87
CA SER A 98 -25.23 10.38 8.33
C SER A 98 -26.18 9.54 9.19
N ILE A 99 -25.65 8.69 10.09
CA ILE A 99 -26.47 7.81 10.94
C ILE A 99 -27.13 8.64 12.05
N GLU A 100 -28.46 8.70 12.02
CA GLU A 100 -29.26 9.40 13.04
C GLU A 100 -29.37 8.62 14.36
N ASN A 101 -29.47 7.29 14.30
CA ASN A 101 -29.65 6.47 15.50
C ASN A 101 -28.33 6.40 16.30
N PRO A 102 -28.28 6.90 17.55
CA PRO A 102 -27.04 6.98 18.32
C PRO A 102 -26.43 5.59 18.59
N ARG A 103 -27.25 4.55 18.77
CA ARG A 103 -26.75 3.18 18.98
C ARG A 103 -26.07 2.64 17.73
N ASP A 104 -26.69 2.82 16.58
CA ASP A 104 -26.15 2.36 15.31
C ASP A 104 -24.86 3.12 15.00
N LYS A 105 -24.82 4.43 15.27
CA LYS A 105 -23.61 5.25 15.15
C LYS A 105 -22.47 4.72 16.02
N MET A 106 -22.73 4.41 17.29
CA MET A 106 -21.72 3.82 18.18
C MET A 106 -21.19 2.47 17.67
N VAL A 107 -22.04 1.65 17.04
CA VAL A 107 -21.59 0.38 16.43
C VAL A 107 -20.55 0.63 15.35
N PHE A 108 -20.79 1.59 14.43
CA PHE A 108 -19.84 1.90 13.37
C PHE A 108 -18.56 2.54 13.88
N GLU A 109 -18.65 3.48 14.83
CA GLU A 109 -17.48 4.08 15.50
C GLU A 109 -16.58 2.98 16.10
N TYR A 110 -17.15 2.06 16.88
CA TYR A 110 -16.35 1.00 17.49
C TYR A 110 -15.74 0.02 16.46
N LEU A 111 -16.41 -0.24 15.35
CA LEU A 111 -15.90 -1.16 14.32
C LEU A 111 -14.79 -0.53 13.48
N TYR A 112 -14.99 0.70 13.00
CA TYR A 112 -14.14 1.29 11.96
C TYR A 112 -13.20 2.39 12.45
N HIS A 113 -13.56 3.10 13.53
CA HIS A 113 -12.67 4.06 14.17
C HIS A 113 -11.77 3.37 15.21
N ASP A 114 -12.37 2.60 16.14
CA ASP A 114 -11.62 1.89 17.19
C ASP A 114 -11.02 0.55 16.70
N GLY A 115 -11.44 0.06 15.53
CA GLY A 115 -10.95 -1.21 14.96
C GLY A 115 -11.37 -2.47 15.76
N MET A 116 -12.46 -2.41 16.52
CA MET A 116 -12.93 -3.54 17.32
C MET A 116 -13.59 -4.62 16.47
N LYS A 117 -13.53 -5.87 16.93
CA LYS A 117 -14.29 -6.97 16.28
C LYS A 117 -15.76 -6.88 16.69
N GLN A 118 -16.66 -7.34 15.83
CA GLN A 118 -18.11 -7.36 16.12
C GLN A 118 -18.47 -8.01 17.46
N LYS A 119 -17.74 -9.07 17.87
CA LYS A 119 -17.94 -9.73 19.16
C LYS A 119 -17.62 -8.83 20.35
N ASP A 120 -16.60 -7.99 20.22
CA ASP A 120 -16.17 -7.09 21.28
C ASP A 120 -17.11 -5.88 21.36
N VAL A 121 -17.57 -5.37 20.21
CA VAL A 121 -18.62 -4.34 20.14
C VAL A 121 -19.92 -4.83 20.77
N ALA A 122 -20.34 -6.06 20.45
CA ALA A 122 -21.53 -6.69 21.02
C ALA A 122 -21.46 -6.74 22.56
N LYS A 123 -20.32 -7.18 23.11
CA LYS A 123 -20.07 -7.18 24.56
C LYS A 123 -20.10 -5.78 25.17
N LYS A 124 -19.46 -4.80 24.52
CA LYS A 124 -19.35 -3.41 25.01
C LYS A 124 -20.71 -2.70 25.04
N LEU A 125 -21.57 -2.98 24.06
CA LEU A 125 -22.92 -2.40 23.96
C LEU A 125 -23.99 -3.27 24.64
N HIS A 126 -23.62 -4.41 25.23
CA HIS A 126 -24.54 -5.39 25.82
C HIS A 126 -25.66 -5.82 24.86
N ILE A 127 -25.29 -6.08 23.60
CA ILE A 127 -26.19 -6.54 22.53
C ILE A 127 -25.68 -7.84 21.90
N ASP A 128 -26.54 -8.52 21.15
CA ASP A 128 -26.14 -9.70 20.39
C ASP A 128 -25.27 -9.34 19.17
N GLN A 129 -24.32 -10.22 18.85
CA GLN A 129 -23.48 -10.06 17.66
C GLN A 129 -24.30 -10.04 16.36
N SER A 130 -25.43 -10.74 16.32
CA SER A 130 -26.35 -10.72 15.17
C SER A 130 -26.92 -9.33 14.91
N LEU A 131 -27.28 -8.59 15.98
CA LEU A 131 -27.75 -7.21 15.86
C LEU A 131 -26.68 -6.29 15.29
N VAL A 132 -25.42 -6.44 15.73
CA VAL A 132 -24.29 -5.70 15.14
C VAL A 132 -24.20 -5.95 13.63
N SER A 133 -24.28 -7.20 13.20
CA SER A 133 -24.24 -7.54 11.78
C SER A 133 -25.45 -6.99 11.00
N LEU A 134 -26.65 -7.03 11.58
CA LEU A 134 -27.86 -6.50 10.96
C LEU A 134 -27.80 -4.97 10.83
N THR A 135 -27.29 -4.28 11.86
CA THR A 135 -27.03 -2.84 11.82
C THR A 135 -26.09 -2.50 10.68
N VAL A 136 -24.97 -3.22 10.51
CA VAL A 136 -24.06 -2.98 9.37
C VAL A 136 -24.77 -3.20 8.04
N SER A 137 -25.54 -4.29 7.89
CA SER A 137 -26.29 -4.58 6.67
C SER A 137 -27.42 -3.59 6.37
N LYS A 138 -27.89 -2.82 7.35
CA LYS A 138 -28.95 -1.80 7.16
C LYS A 138 -28.43 -0.57 6.40
N TYR A 139 -27.19 -0.18 6.62
CA TYR A 139 -26.60 1.05 6.07
C TYR A 139 -25.70 0.81 4.86
N VAL A 140 -25.50 -0.45 4.49
CA VAL A 140 -24.52 -0.85 3.48
C VAL A 140 -25.20 -1.82 2.54
N SER A 141 -25.16 -1.49 1.24
CA SER A 141 -25.77 -2.29 0.19
C SER A 141 -24.84 -3.37 -0.37
#